data_AF-A0A0F9DN09-F1
#
_entry.id   AF-A0A0F9DN09-F1
#
_cell.length_a   1.000
_cell.length_b   1.000
_cell.length_c   1.000
_cell.angle_alpha   90.00
_cell.angle_beta   90.00
_cell.angle_gamma   90.00
#
_symmetry.space_group_name_H-M   'P 1'
#
loop_
_entity.id
_entity.type
_entity.pdbx_description
1 polymer ?
#
loop_
_entity_poly.entity_id
_entity_poly.type
_entity_poly.pdbx_seq_one_letter_code
_entity_poly.pdbx_strand_id
1 'polypeptide(L)' 'MPGDTIANIAMLLWCPGCGERHIDKGKFATKPHHTHACQQCGLAWRPAIVDTVGVQFLPGFKDEEPASEEKG' A
#
# COMPACT_ATOMS: atom_id res chain seq x y z
N MET A 1 22.33 -18.86 4.72
CA MET A 1 21.88 -17.58 5.31
C MET A 1 20.59 -17.87 6.08
N PRO A 2 20.49 -17.55 7.38
CA PRO A 2 19.25 -17.73 8.12
C PRO A 2 18.15 -16.93 7.43
N GLY A 3 16.97 -17.56 7.31
CA GLY A 3 15.96 -17.26 6.31
C GLY A 3 15.55 -15.80 6.23
N ASP A 4 15.67 -15.25 5.03
CA ASP A 4 15.02 -14.01 4.62
C ASP A 4 13.52 -14.22 4.74
N THR A 5 12.97 -13.88 5.91
CA THR A 5 11.54 -13.59 6.04
C THR A 5 11.25 -12.53 4.99
N ILE A 6 10.61 -12.92 3.89
CA ILE A 6 10.29 -12.00 2.80
C ILE A 6 9.40 -10.92 3.41
N ALA A 7 10.04 -9.79 3.71
CA ALA A 7 9.38 -8.64 4.28
C ALA A 7 8.43 -8.11 3.20
N ASN A 8 7.17 -7.92 3.57
CA ASN A 8 6.22 -7.20 2.73
C ASN A 8 6.85 -5.91 2.24
N ILE A 9 6.98 -5.76 0.92
CA ILE A 9 7.53 -4.52 0.37
C ILE A 9 6.43 -3.45 0.45
N ALA A 10 6.64 -2.46 1.30
CA ALA A 10 5.78 -1.28 1.38
C ALA A 10 5.87 -0.49 0.06
N MET A 11 4.73 -0.27 -0.59
CA MET A 11 4.65 0.40 -1.87
C MET A 11 3.50 1.39 -1.93
N LEU A 12 3.71 2.45 -2.70
CA LEU A 12 2.65 3.35 -3.11
C LEU A 12 1.89 2.70 -4.27
N LEU A 13 0.65 2.25 -4.05
CA LEU A 13 -0.12 1.47 -5.02
C LEU A 13 -1.35 2.24 -5.52
N TRP A 14 -1.59 2.15 -6.83
CA TRP A 14 -2.81 2.63 -7.48
C TRP A 14 -3.44 1.50 -8.27
N CYS A 15 -4.77 1.43 -8.25
CA CYS A 15 -5.52 0.45 -9.00
C CYS A 15 -5.30 0.68 -10.51
N PRO A 16 -4.85 -0.32 -11.28
CA PRO A 16 -4.66 -0.16 -12.72
C PRO A 16 -5.99 -0.06 -13.50
N GLY A 17 -7.11 -0.46 -12.89
CA GLY A 17 -8.44 -0.39 -13.51
C GLY A 17 -9.09 0.98 -13.41
N CYS A 18 -9.06 1.61 -12.23
CA CYS A 18 -9.76 2.87 -11.99
C CYS A 18 -8.85 4.03 -11.55
N GLY A 19 -7.56 3.78 -11.32
CA GLY A 19 -6.62 4.79 -10.83
C GLY A 19 -6.76 5.13 -9.34
N GLU A 20 -7.71 4.53 -8.62
CA GLU A 20 -7.91 4.81 -7.19
C GLU A 20 -6.69 4.39 -6.35
N ARG A 21 -6.41 5.17 -5.31
CA ARG A 21 -5.30 4.88 -4.40
C ARG A 21 -5.61 3.65 -3.55
N HIS A 22 -4.70 2.68 -3.51
CA HIS A 22 -4.85 1.48 -2.68
C HIS A 22 -3.98 1.55 -1.42
N ILE A 23 -4.62 1.33 -0.28
CA ILE A 23 -3.98 1.28 1.03
C ILE A 23 -4.52 0.05 1.75
N ASP A 24 -3.63 -0.88 2.10
CA ASP A 24 -4.02 -2.05 2.86
C ASP A 24 -4.29 -1.69 4.32
N LYS A 25 -5.29 -2.34 4.92
CA LYS A 25 -5.73 -2.08 6.30
C LYS A 25 -5.82 -3.38 7.10
N GLY A 26 -5.71 -3.25 8.43
CA GLY A 26 -5.87 -4.37 9.36
C GLY A 26 -4.89 -5.52 9.09
N LYS A 27 -5.41 -6.74 8.95
CA LYS A 27 -4.58 -7.94 8.72
C LYS A 27 -3.76 -7.88 7.42
N PHE A 28 -4.25 -7.17 6.39
CA PHE A 28 -3.56 -7.06 5.11
C PHE A 28 -2.41 -6.03 5.16
N ALA A 29 -2.45 -5.08 6.09
CA ALA A 29 -1.35 -4.14 6.28
C ALA A 29 -0.10 -4.79 6.89
N THR A 30 -0.24 -5.95 7.54
CA THR A 30 0.84 -6.59 8.30
C THR A 30 1.18 -8.00 7.84
N LYS A 31 0.28 -8.67 7.13
CA LYS A 31 0.49 -10.05 6.67
C LYS A 31 0.91 -10.11 5.19
N PRO A 32 1.87 -10.99 4.85
CA PRO A 32 2.25 -11.30 3.47
C PRO A 32 1.06 -11.62 2.58
N HIS A 33 0.96 -10.90 1.46
CA HIS A 33 -0.01 -11.15 0.40
C HIS A 33 0.48 -10.60 -0.95
N HIS A 34 0.04 -11.27 -2.03
CA HIS A 34 0.45 -10.97 -3.40
C HIS A 34 -0.68 -10.39 -4.27
N THR A 35 -1.90 -10.28 -3.73
CA THR A 35 -3.08 -9.81 -4.48
C THR A 35 -3.78 -8.72 -3.69
N HIS A 36 -4.01 -7.57 -4.33
CA HIS A 36 -4.82 -6.47 -3.80
C HIS A 36 -6.19 -6.46 -4.47
N ALA A 37 -7.22 -6.14 -3.69
CA ALA A 37 -8.58 -5.99 -4.19
C ALA A 37 -9.02 -4.52 -4.04
N CYS A 38 -9.36 -3.91 -5.16
CA CYS A 38 -9.70 -2.50 -5.21
C CYS A 38 -11.06 -2.30 -4.56
N GLN A 39 -11.11 -1.47 -3.53
CA GLN A 39 -12.36 -1.17 -2.82
C GLN A 39 -13.32 -0.27 -3.62
N GLN A 40 -12.83 0.37 -4.69
CA GLN A 40 -13.61 1.24 -5.55
C GLN A 40 -14.23 0.51 -6.74
N CYS A 41 -13.43 -0.19 -7.55
CA CYS A 41 -13.91 -0.83 -8.78
C CYS A 41 -13.95 -2.36 -8.73
N GLY A 42 -13.51 -2.98 -7.62
CA GLY A 42 -13.52 -4.43 -7.45
C GLY A 42 -12.43 -5.21 -8.20
N LEU A 43 -11.54 -4.54 -8.96
CA LEU A 43 -10.44 -5.21 -9.64
C LEU A 43 -9.50 -5.84 -8.61
N ALA A 44 -9.19 -7.13 -8.80
CA ALA A 44 -8.11 -7.80 -8.09
C ALA A 44 -6.84 -7.79 -8.96
N TRP A 45 -5.70 -7.38 -8.40
CA TRP A 45 -4.44 -7.33 -9.16
C TRP A 45 -3.22 -7.67 -8.31
N ARG A 46 -2.13 -8.04 -8.99
CA ARG A 46 -0.83 -8.35 -8.42
C ARG A 46 0.23 -7.40 -9.00
N PRO A 47 0.75 -6.45 -8.22
CA PRO A 47 1.71 -5.43 -8.70
C PRO A 47 3.08 -6.01 -9.05
N ALA A 48 3.54 -7.02 -8.30
CA ALA A 48 4.87 -7.59 -8.42
C ALA A 48 4.85 -9.10 -8.15
N ILE A 49 5.96 -9.77 -8.47
CA ILE A 49 6.13 -11.20 -8.14
C ILE A 49 6.34 -11.44 -6.64
N VAL A 50 6.78 -10.43 -5.89
CA VAL A 50 6.93 -10.49 -4.43
C VAL A 50 5.67 -9.96 -3.73
N ASP A 51 5.53 -10.28 -2.44
CA ASP A 51 4.45 -9.76 -1.62
C ASP A 51 4.63 -8.26 -1.37
N THR A 52 3.55 -7.50 -1.56
CA THR A 52 3.53 -6.04 -1.47
C THR A 52 2.44 -5.60 -0.52
N VAL A 53 2.64 -4.45 0.13
CA VAL A 53 1.64 -3.80 0.99
C VAL A 53 1.46 -2.36 0.52
N GLY A 54 0.23 -2.00 0.18
CA GLY A 54 -0.17 -0.63 -0.14
C GLY A 54 -0.12 0.24 1.11
N VAL A 55 0.78 1.23 1.11
CA VAL A 55 0.95 2.16 2.23
C VAL A 55 0.51 3.57 1.85
N GLN A 56 0.06 4.34 2.85
CA GLN A 56 -0.15 5.78 2.68
C GLN A 56 1.18 6.48 2.35
N PHE A 57 2.24 6.04 3.03
CA PHE A 57 3.52 6.71 3.13
C PHE A 57 4.66 5.70 3.05
N LEU A 58 5.76 6.06 2.38
CA LEU A 58 6.91 5.16 2.25
C LEU A 58 7.75 5.21 3.54
N PRO A 59 8.02 4.06 4.19
CA PRO A 59 8.88 4.03 5.37
C PRO A 59 10.24 4.67 5.10
N GLY A 60 10.67 5.55 6.01
CA GLY A 60 11.94 6.27 5.89
C GLY A 60 11.90 7.50 4.99
N PHE A 61 10.74 7.85 4.42
CA PHE A 61 10.53 9.11 3.73
C PHE A 61 9.99 10.19 4.69
N LYS A 62 10.17 11.47 4.35
CA LYS A 62 9.58 12.58 5.10
C LYS A 62 8.19 12.83 4.58
N ASP A 63 7.20 12.28 5.26
CA ASP A 63 5.80 12.50 4.94
C ASP A 63 5.29 13.68 5.79
N GLU A 64 5.07 14.83 5.14
CA GLU A 64 4.42 16.00 5.77
C GLU A 64 2.96 16.03 5.30
N GLU A 65 2.00 15.95 6.23
CA GLU A 65 0.62 16.36 5.93
C GLU A 65 0.62 17.89 5.72
N PRO A 66 -0.01 18.42 4.65
CA PRO A 66 -0.12 19.86 4.49
C PRO A 66 -0.87 20.42 5.70
N ALA A 67 -0.24 21.37 6.40
CA ALA A 67 -0.84 22.05 7.54
C ALA A 67 -2.23 22.56 7.12
N SER A 68 -3.27 22.07 7.78
CA SER A 68 -4.64 22.53 7.55
C SER A 68 -4.69 24.02 7.84
N GLU A 69 -4.84 24.85 6.81
CA GLU A 69 -5.09 26.28 6.96
C GLU A 69 -6.42 26.48 7.71
N GLU A 70 -6.35 26.78 9.01
CA GLU A 70 -7.48 27.35 9.74
C GLU A 70 -7.74 28.76 9.18
N LYS A 71 -8.77 28.87 8.34
CA LYS A 71 -9.34 30.18 8.00
C LYS A 71 -10.16 30.64 9.19
N GLY A 72 -9.60 31.59 9.95
CA GLY A 72 -10.32 32.37 10.97
C GLY A 72 -11.35 33.33 10.38
#